data_AF-A0A1H7QVG7-F1
#
_entry.id   AF-A0A1H7QVG7-F1
#
_cell.length_a   1.000
_cell.length_b   1.000
_cell.length_c   1.000
_cell.angle_alpha   90.00
_cell.angle_beta   90.00
_cell.angle_gamma   90.00
#
_symmetry.space_group_name_H-M   'P 1'
#
loop_
_entity.id
_entity.type
_entity.pdbx_description
1 polymer ?
#
loop_
_entity_poly.entity_id
_entity_poly.type
_entity_poly.pdbx_seq_one_letter_code
_entity_poly.pdbx_strand_id
1 'polypeptide(L)'
;MDELVAGFVERLPATIEGLRTALEQGDLEGLRRLAHQLKGAAGGYGFMPVSRDAAALETAVRSEAAPGELTTALERLVHTCSRVRHDPEQE
;
A
#
# COMPACT_ATOMS: atom_id res chain seq x y z
N MET A 1 -3.02 -22.48 4.34
CA MET A 1 -2.36 -21.21 4.72
C MET A 1 -2.20 -20.27 3.51
N ASP A 2 -2.64 -20.69 2.31
CA ASP A 2 -2.45 -19.98 1.04
C ASP A 2 -3.64 -19.10 0.61
N GLU A 3 -4.87 -19.45 1.02
CA GLU A 3 -6.09 -18.70 0.67
C GLU A 3 -6.12 -17.25 1.17
N LEU A 4 -5.44 -16.96 2.29
CA LEU A 4 -5.38 -15.60 2.84
C LEU A 4 -4.48 -14.68 1.99
N VAL A 5 -3.42 -15.22 1.37
CA VAL A 5 -2.54 -14.46 0.47
C VAL A 5 -3.25 -14.17 -0.84
N ALA A 6 -3.96 -15.15 -1.42
CA ALA A 6 -4.76 -14.96 -2.62
C ALA A 6 -5.79 -13.84 -2.44
N GLY A 7 -6.58 -13.88 -1.34
CA GLY A 7 -7.55 -12.84 -1.04
C GLY A 7 -6.94 -11.48 -0.71
N PHE A 8 -5.66 -11.41 -0.32
CA PHE A 8 -4.93 -10.15 -0.20
C PHE A 8 -4.52 -9.60 -1.56
N VAL A 9 -3.94 -10.45 -2.41
CA VAL A 9 -3.51 -10.09 -3.76
C VAL A 9 -4.68 -9.63 -4.64
N GLU A 10 -5.86 -10.24 -4.49
CA GLU A 10 -7.08 -9.80 -5.17
C GLU A 10 -7.60 -8.44 -4.70
N ARG A 11 -7.34 -8.06 -3.44
CA ARG A 11 -7.78 -6.78 -2.85
C ARG A 11 -6.77 -5.66 -2.97
N LEU A 12 -5.50 -5.97 -3.26
CA LEU A 12 -4.46 -4.98 -3.56
C LEU A 12 -4.86 -3.92 -4.61
N PRO A 13 -5.51 -4.24 -5.76
CA PRO A 13 -5.76 -3.25 -6.80
C PRO A 13 -6.79 -2.24 -6.32
N ALA A 14 -7.90 -2.73 -5.76
CA ALA A 14 -8.93 -1.91 -5.16
C ALA A 14 -8.37 -1.02 -4.03
N THR A 15 -7.43 -1.54 -3.23
CA THR A 15 -6.78 -0.79 -2.16
C THR A 15 -5.90 0.34 -2.73
N ILE A 16 -5.13 0.06 -3.80
CA ILE A 16 -4.29 1.05 -4.47
C ILE A 16 -5.12 2.13 -5.16
N GLU A 17 -6.21 1.77 -5.82
CA GLU A 17 -7.11 2.75 -6.41
C GLU A 17 -7.77 3.63 -5.35
N GLY A 18 -8.14 3.06 -4.20
CA GLY A 18 -8.59 3.83 -3.04
C GLY A 18 -7.54 4.82 -2.54
N LEU A 19 -6.27 4.41 -2.46
CA LEU A 19 -5.17 5.28 -2.05
C LEU A 19 -4.97 6.43 -3.05
N ARG A 20 -5.02 6.15 -4.36
CA ARG A 20 -4.93 7.17 -5.41
C ARG A 20 -6.07 8.18 -5.31
N THR A 21 -7.30 7.68 -5.23
CA THR A 21 -8.48 8.52 -5.11
C THR A 21 -8.42 9.38 -3.85
N ALA A 22 -8.04 8.82 -2.71
CA ALA A 22 -7.90 9.57 -1.46
C ALA A 22 -6.85 10.70 -1.59
N LEU A 23 -5.71 10.42 -2.24
CA LEU A 23 -4.71 11.45 -2.50
C LEU A 23 -5.23 12.55 -3.44
N GLU A 24 -5.91 12.19 -4.52
CA GLU A 24 -6.49 13.14 -5.48
C GLU A 24 -7.59 14.01 -4.87
N GLN A 25 -8.40 13.45 -3.96
CA GLN A 25 -9.44 14.19 -3.24
C GLN A 25 -8.88 14.98 -2.04
N GLY A 26 -7.59 14.85 -1.72
CA GLY A 26 -7.01 15.45 -0.51
C GLY A 26 -7.49 14.80 0.80
N ASP A 27 -8.05 13.60 0.73
CA ASP A 27 -8.52 12.81 1.87
C ASP A 27 -7.35 12.11 2.58
N LEU A 28 -6.59 12.90 3.35
CA LEU A 28 -5.44 12.43 4.10
C LEU A 28 -5.82 11.36 5.13
N GLU A 29 -7.02 11.43 5.72
CA GLU A 29 -7.46 10.46 6.73
C GLU A 29 -7.70 9.07 6.11
N GLY A 30 -8.36 9.02 4.96
CA GLY A 30 -8.60 7.84 4.14
C GLY A 30 -7.29 7.26 3.61
N LEU A 31 -6.41 8.12 3.09
CA LEU A 31 -5.07 7.73 2.62
C LEU A 31 -4.27 7.03 3.74
N ARG A 32 -4.26 7.62 4.94
CA ARG A 32 -3.61 7.03 6.12
C ARG A 32 -4.25 5.70 6.53
N ARG A 33 -5.58 5.62 6.58
CA ARG A 33 -6.29 4.38 6.96
C ARG A 33 -6.00 3.23 6.00
N LEU A 34 -6.03 3.51 4.70
CA LEU A 34 -5.74 2.51 3.67
C LEU A 34 -4.27 2.06 3.74
N ALA A 35 -3.34 3.01 3.93
CA ALA A 35 -1.92 2.69 4.11
C ALA A 35 -1.67 1.81 5.35
N HIS A 36 -2.36 2.12 6.46
CA HIS A 36 -2.30 1.33 7.70
C HIS A 36 -2.78 -0.11 7.49
N GLN A 37 -3.93 -0.28 6.83
CA GLN A 37 -4.49 -1.60 6.54
C GLN A 37 -3.55 -2.42 5.65
N LEU A 38 -3.01 -1.79 4.60
CA LEU A 38 -2.08 -2.44 3.69
C LEU A 38 -0.79 -2.87 4.40
N LYS A 39 -0.23 -2.00 5.25
CA LYS A 39 0.93 -2.30 6.10
C LYS A 39 0.69 -3.52 6.99
N GLY A 40 -0.45 -3.57 7.67
CA GLY A 40 -0.81 -4.67 8.58
C GLY A 40 -1.01 -5.99 7.83
N ALA A 41 -1.73 -5.95 6.71
CA ALA A 41 -1.93 -7.13 5.87
C ALA A 41 -0.60 -7.63 5.30
N ALA A 42 0.19 -6.76 4.66
CA ALA A 42 1.49 -7.12 4.09
C ALA A 42 2.47 -7.68 5.14
N GLY A 43 2.50 -7.09 6.34
CA GLY A 43 3.33 -7.58 7.44
C GLY A 43 2.90 -8.96 7.95
N GLY A 44 1.59 -9.22 8.00
CA GLY A 44 1.05 -10.52 8.37
C GLY A 44 1.36 -11.64 7.38
N TYR A 45 1.56 -11.29 6.10
CA TYR A 45 1.89 -12.24 5.03
C TYR A 45 3.39 -12.37 4.72
N GLY A 46 4.25 -11.59 5.40
CA GLY A 46 5.69 -11.60 5.13
C GLY A 46 6.15 -10.72 3.96
N PHE A 47 5.26 -9.92 3.36
CA PHE A 47 5.59 -8.92 2.34
C PHE A 47 6.20 -7.67 2.98
N MET A 48 7.38 -7.82 3.57
CA MET A 48 8.13 -6.74 4.23
C MET A 48 8.35 -5.50 3.36
N PRO A 49 8.65 -5.59 2.04
CA PRO A 49 8.80 -4.41 1.18
C PRO A 49 7.51 -3.58 1.11
N VAL A 50 6.37 -4.24 0.87
CA VAL A 50 5.05 -3.58 0.80
C VAL A 50 4.71 -2.94 2.15
N SER A 51 4.95 -3.65 3.25
CA SER A 51 4.68 -3.12 4.59
C SER A 51 5.51 -1.87 4.89
N ARG A 52 6.78 -1.85 4.46
CA ARG A 52 7.69 -0.70 4.62
C ARG A 52 7.25 0.50 3.77
N ASP A 53 6.89 0.28 2.51
CA ASP A 53 6.41 1.36 1.63
C ASP A 53 5.09 1.95 2.17
N ALA A 54 4.17 1.10 2.64
CA ALA A 54 2.92 1.53 3.24
C ALA A 54 3.13 2.32 4.53
N ALA A 55 4.09 1.90 5.38
CA ALA A 55 4.47 2.65 6.58
C ALA A 55 5.08 4.03 6.25
N ALA A 56 5.86 4.12 5.17
CA ALA A 56 6.43 5.39 4.70
C ALA A 56 5.33 6.36 4.25
N LEU A 57 4.35 5.87 3.49
CA LEU A 57 3.18 6.66 3.08
C LEU A 57 2.36 7.12 4.31
N GLU A 58 2.05 6.21 5.24
CA GLU A 58 1.36 6.55 6.51
C GLU A 58 2.08 7.65 7.28
N THR A 59 3.41 7.58 7.35
CA THR A 59 4.23 8.57 8.05
C THR A 59 4.23 9.92 7.33
N ALA A 60 4.38 9.92 6.00
CA ALA A 60 4.35 11.14 5.20
C ALA A 60 3.01 11.87 5.35
N VAL A 61 1.89 11.13 5.37
CA VAL A 61 0.56 11.69 5.63
C VAL A 61 0.46 12.27 7.05
N ARG A 62 0.98 11.55 8.06
CA ARG A 62 0.96 12.02 9.45
C ARG A 62 1.80 13.27 9.68
N SER A 63 2.90 13.41 8.94
CA SER A 63 3.77 14.58 8.96
C SER A 63 3.28 15.74 8.10
N GLU A 64 2.08 15.64 7.52
CA GLU A 64 1.51 16.68 6.64
C GLU A 64 2.48 17.04 5.50
N ALA A 65 3.13 16.01 4.94
CA ALA A 65 4.10 16.18 3.87
C ALA A 65 3.46 16.82 2.63
N ALA A 66 4.30 17.45 1.82
CA ALA A 66 3.84 18.06 0.57
C ALA A 66 3.15 17.02 -0.33
N PRO A 67 2.13 17.41 -1.11
CA PRO A 67 1.40 16.50 -1.98
C PRO A 67 2.30 15.75 -2.99
N GLY A 68 3.41 16.37 -3.42
CA GLY A 68 4.42 15.70 -4.26
C GLY A 68 5.15 14.54 -3.56
N GLU A 69 5.42 14.67 -2.26
CA GLU A 69 6.04 13.60 -1.46
C GLU A 69 5.06 12.44 -1.24
N LEU A 70 3.79 12.77 -0.96
CA LEU A 70 2.73 11.76 -0.84
C LEU A 70 2.53 10.98 -2.15
N THR A 71 2.54 11.69 -3.28
CA THR A 71 2.45 11.08 -4.62
C THR A 71 3.62 10.14 -4.85
N THR A 72 4.85 10.59 -4.58
CA THR A 72 6.07 9.77 -4.75
C THR A 72 6.05 8.52 -3.86
N ALA A 73 5.62 8.67 -2.60
CA ALA A 73 5.50 7.55 -1.67
C ALA A 73 4.44 6.54 -2.13
N LEU A 74 3.30 7.03 -2.64
CA LEU A 74 2.24 6.20 -3.19
C LEU A 74 2.70 5.45 -4.44
N GLU A 75 3.37 6.12 -5.39
CA GLU A 75 3.86 5.48 -6.61
C GLU A 75 4.89 4.37 -6.31
N ARG A 76 5.78 4.59 -5.34
CA ARG A 76 6.68 3.54 -4.84
C ARG A 76 5.91 2.34 -4.32
N LEU A 77 4.91 2.56 -3.49
CA LEU A 77 4.07 1.50 -2.94
C LEU A 77 3.34 0.72 -4.05
N VAL A 78 2.81 1.41 -5.06
CA VAL A 78 2.16 0.77 -6.22
C VAL A 78 3.15 -0.11 -6.97
N HIS A 79 4.37 0.40 -7.23
CA HIS A 79 5.41 -0.34 -7.92
C HIS A 79 5.78 -1.63 -7.16
N THR A 80 5.97 -1.54 -5.83
CA THR A 80 6.27 -2.71 -5.00
C THR A 80 5.12 -3.72 -5.00
N CYS A 81 3.87 -3.26 -4.89
CA CYS A 81 2.70 -4.14 -4.94
C CYS A 81 2.54 -4.84 -6.29
N SER A 82 2.85 -4.16 -7.39
CA SER A 82 2.82 -4.77 -8.74
C SER A 82 3.81 -5.92 -8.88
N ARG A 83 4.97 -5.83 -8.21
CA ARG A 83 5.98 -6.89 -8.21
C ARG A 83 5.52 -8.12 -7.44
N VAL A 84 4.85 -7.93 -6.29
CA VAL A 84 4.31 -9.04 -5.50
C VAL A 84 3.25 -9.84 -6.24
N ARG A 85 2.50 -9.23 -7.17
CA ARG A 85 1.54 -9.97 -8.00
C ARG A 85 2.17 -10.74 -9.15
N HIS A 86 3.33 -10.29 -9.61
CA HIS A 86 3.98 -10.86 -10.78
C HIS A 86 4.93 -12.00 -10.42
N ASP A 87 5.11 -12.29 -9.13
CA ASP A 87 5.94 -13.38 -8.63
C ASP A 87 5.03 -14.53 -8.13
N PRO A 88 4.61 -15.46 -9.03
CA PRO A 88 4.00 -16.73 -8.63
C PRO A 88 5.05 -17.77 -8.20
N GLU A 89 6.33 -17.42 -8.13
CA GLU A 89 7.47 -18.34 -7.99
C GLU A 89 8.26 -18.04 -6.71
N GLN A 90 7.63 -18.28 -5.56
CA GLN A 90 8.40 -18.70 -4.38
C GLN A 90 8.52 -20.24 -4.45
N GLU A 91 9.38 -20.71 -5.36
CA GLU A 91 9.91 -22.08 -5.40
C GLU A 91 11.00 -22.31 -4.33
#